data_AF-A0A927U7P4-F1
#
_entry.id   AF-A0A927U7P4-F1
#
_cell.length_a   1.000
_cell.length_b   1.000
_cell.length_c   1.000
_cell.angle_alpha   90.00
_cell.angle_beta   90.00
_cell.angle_gamma   90.00
#
_symmetry.space_group_name_H-M   'P 1'
#
loop_
_entity.id
_entity.type
_entity.pdbx_description
1 polymer ?
#
loop_
_entity_poly.entity_id
_entity_poly.type
_entity_poly.pdbx_seq_one_letter_code
_entity_poly.pdbx_strand_id
1 'polypeptide(L)' 'MTREELVANLIEFAALAFKVDASTLSEDTNLNELGTSSVQRVAMSASIENEYDVMIPVARFGNFETIGKLADFVLEEAE' A
#
# COMPACT_ATOMS: atom_id res chain seq x y z
N MET A 1 3.94 1.23 15.89
CA MET A 1 2.66 1.44 15.19
C MET A 1 1.84 0.17 15.28
N THR A 2 0.51 0.26 15.29
CA THR A 2 -0.36 -0.93 15.20
C THR A 2 -0.69 -1.26 13.74
N ARG A 3 -1.06 -2.51 13.45
CA ARG A 3 -1.50 -2.92 12.10
C ARG A 3 -2.69 -2.08 11.62
N GLU A 4 -3.63 -1.79 12.51
CA GLU A 4 -4.84 -1.01 12.20
C GLU A 4 -4.49 0.44 11.78
N GLU A 5 -3.57 1.08 12.49
CA GLU A 5 -3.06 2.42 12.13
C GLU A 5 -2.32 2.38 10.79
N LEU A 6 -1.51 1.35 10.54
CA LEU A 6 -0.78 1.18 9.30
C LEU A 6 -1.74 0.99 8.12
N VAL A 7 -2.75 0.13 8.25
CA VAL A 7 -3.78 -0.07 7.22
C VAL A 7 -4.49 1.24 6.89
N ALA A 8 -4.86 2.03 7.91
CA ALA A 8 -5.50 3.33 7.69
C ALA A 8 -4.61 4.28 6.87
N ASN A 9 -3.32 4.37 7.20
CA ASN A 9 -2.36 5.17 6.42
C ASN A 9 -2.17 4.63 5.00
N LEU A 10 -2.08 3.32 4.83
CA LEU A 10 -1.95 2.70 3.51
C LEU A 10 -3.18 2.94 2.63
N ILE A 11 -4.38 2.99 3.22
CA ILE A 11 -5.61 3.38 2.52
C ILE A 11 -5.50 4.82 2.01
N GLU A 12 -5.02 5.75 2.82
CA GLU A 12 -4.81 7.14 2.39
C GLU A 12 -3.77 7.23 1.26
N PHE A 13 -2.65 6.50 1.37
CA PHE A 13 -1.64 6.45 0.31
C PHE A 13 -2.19 5.83 -0.98
N ALA A 14 -2.98 4.76 -0.89
CA ALA A 14 -3.65 4.15 -2.02
C ALA A 14 -4.65 5.14 -2.66
N ALA A 15 -5.46 5.83 -1.87
CA ALA A 15 -6.41 6.83 -2.35
C ALA A 15 -5.72 7.94 -3.14
N LEU A 16 -4.61 8.47 -2.60
CA LEU A 16 -3.80 9.50 -3.26
C LEU A 16 -3.10 8.98 -4.52
N ALA A 17 -2.49 7.80 -4.48
CA ALA A 17 -1.76 7.22 -5.60
C ALA A 17 -2.70 6.81 -6.75
N PHE A 18 -3.84 6.19 -6.44
CA PHE A 18 -4.81 5.71 -7.42
C PHE A 18 -5.87 6.75 -7.79
N LYS A 19 -5.90 7.90 -7.10
CA LYS A 19 -6.90 8.97 -7.30
C LYS A 19 -8.33 8.48 -7.09
N VAL A 20 -8.54 7.69 -6.05
CA VAL A 20 -9.83 7.16 -5.63
C VAL A 20 -10.18 7.67 -4.25
N ASP A 21 -11.44 7.51 -3.83
CA ASP A 21 -11.89 7.92 -2.51
C ASP A 21 -11.46 6.88 -1.45
N ALA A 22 -10.73 7.32 -0.42
CA ALA A 22 -10.28 6.45 0.67
C ALA A 22 -11.44 5.72 1.37
N SER A 23 -12.62 6.32 1.44
CA SER A 23 -13.82 5.75 2.05
C SER A 23 -14.36 4.53 1.29
N THR A 24 -13.91 4.34 0.03
CA THR A 24 -14.24 3.18 -0.80
C THR A 24 -13.21 2.05 -0.69
N LEU A 25 -12.12 2.29 0.04
CA LEU A 25 -11.03 1.35 0.23
C LEU A 25 -11.12 0.69 1.61
N SER A 26 -10.53 -0.48 1.71
CA SER A 26 -10.50 -1.31 2.91
C SER A 26 -9.29 -2.24 2.85
N GLU A 27 -8.97 -2.94 3.94
CA GLU A 27 -7.84 -3.87 3.96
C GLU A 27 -7.97 -5.03 2.94
N ASP A 28 -9.21 -5.37 2.58
CA ASP A 28 -9.52 -6.40 1.58
C ASP A 28 -9.46 -5.88 0.14
N THR A 29 -9.27 -4.56 -0.06
CA THR A 29 -9.26 -4.00 -1.40
C THR A 29 -8.06 -4.50 -2.20
N ASN A 30 -8.35 -5.01 -3.40
CA ASN A 30 -7.34 -5.58 -4.28
C ASN A 30 -6.51 -4.49 -4.97
N LEU A 31 -5.22 -4.44 -4.65
CA LEU A 31 -4.28 -3.47 -5.20
C LEU A 31 -4.02 -3.70 -6.70
N ASN A 32 -4.13 -4.94 -7.17
CA ASN A 32 -3.98 -5.27 -8.58
C ASN A 32 -5.16 -4.78 -9.43
N GLU A 33 -6.34 -4.62 -8.82
CA GLU A 33 -7.53 -4.06 -9.49
C GLU A 33 -7.54 -2.53 -9.47
N LEU A 34 -7.02 -1.90 -8.40
CA LEU A 34 -6.86 -0.44 -8.29
C LEU A 34 -5.75 0.10 -9.19
N GLY A 35 -4.61 -0.59 -9.21
CA GLY A 35 -3.36 -0.10 -9.76
C GLY A 35 -2.97 -0.74 -11.07
N THR A 36 -3.63 -0.37 -12.16
CA THR A 36 -3.31 -0.92 -13.49
C THR A 36 -2.05 -0.31 -14.10
N SER A 37 -1.69 0.92 -13.73
CA SER A 37 -0.50 1.60 -14.27
C SER A 37 0.74 1.40 -13.39
N SER A 38 1.90 1.16 -14.02
CA SER A 38 3.18 1.05 -13.32
C SER A 38 3.54 2.31 -12.54
N VAL A 39 3.07 3.49 -12.99
CA VAL A 39 3.33 4.78 -12.33
C VAL A 39 2.64 4.86 -10.97
N GLN A 40 1.37 4.43 -10.87
CA GLN A 40 0.65 4.48 -9.60
C GLN A 40 1.21 3.49 -8.58
N ARG A 41 1.63 2.30 -9.02
CA ARG A 41 2.31 1.34 -8.15
C ARG A 41 3.62 1.88 -7.60
N VAL A 42 4.42 2.53 -8.44
CA VAL A 42 5.67 3.19 -8.01
C VAL A 42 5.39 4.36 -7.07
N ALA A 43 4.34 5.15 -7.32
CA ALA A 43 3.96 6.25 -6.43
C ALA A 43 3.56 5.72 -5.05
N MET A 44 2.75 4.66 -5.00
CA MET A 44 2.34 4.05 -3.73
C MET A 44 3.53 3.45 -2.99
N SER A 45 4.38 2.66 -3.66
CA SER A 45 5.57 2.09 -3.01
C SER A 45 6.47 3.21 -2.48
N ALA A 46 6.75 4.25 -3.27
CA ALA A 46 7.58 5.36 -2.84
C ALA A 46 7.01 6.10 -1.62
N SER A 47 5.69 6.30 -1.52
CA SER A 47 5.07 6.90 -0.33
C SER A 47 5.32 6.07 0.93
N ILE A 48 5.19 4.75 0.83
CA ILE A 48 5.38 3.83 1.95
C ILE A 48 6.85 3.76 2.36
N GLU A 49 7.75 3.63 1.37
CA GLU A 49 9.20 3.58 1.60
C GLU A 49 9.71 4.87 2.28
N ASN A 50 9.22 6.04 1.88
CA ASN A 50 9.61 7.32 2.49
C ASN A 50 9.07 7.49 3.93
N GLU A 51 7.88 6.97 4.24
CA GLU A 51 7.26 7.15 5.56
C GLU A 51 7.78 6.15 6.58
N TYR A 52 7.98 4.89 6.17
CA TYR A 52 8.29 3.79 7.08
C TYR A 52 9.73 3.27 6.98
N ASP A 53 10.56 3.88 6.13
CA ASP A 53 11.96 3.46 5.87
C ASP A 53 12.09 1.98 5.46
N VAL A 54 11.05 1.44 4.83
CA VAL A 54 11.02 0.08 4.29
C VAL A 54 11.43 0.09 2.83
N MET A 55 11.78 -1.08 2.28
CA MET A 55 11.98 -1.26 0.85
C MET A 55 10.92 -2.21 0.29
N ILE A 56 10.12 -1.74 -0.66
CA ILE A 56 9.12 -2.56 -1.34
C ILE A 56 9.59 -2.80 -2.78
N PRO A 57 10.11 -3.99 -3.09
CA PRO A 57 10.50 -4.30 -4.46
C PRO A 57 9.27 -4.22 -5.37
N VAL A 58 9.29 -3.34 -6.36
CA VAL A 58 8.18 -3.18 -7.33
C VAL A 58 7.84 -4.52 -8.01
N ALA A 59 8.82 -5.40 -8.20
CA ALA A 59 8.64 -6.76 -8.72
C ALA A 59 7.78 -7.66 -7.80
N ARG A 60 7.79 -7.41 -6.49
CA ARG A 60 6.94 -8.10 -5.51
C ARG A 60 5.64 -7.36 -5.25
N PHE A 61 5.48 -6.13 -5.72
CA PHE A 61 4.27 -5.34 -5.48
C PHE A 61 2.99 -6.08 -5.90
N GLY A 62 3.03 -6.76 -7.06
CA GLY A 62 1.90 -7.57 -7.53
C GLY A 62 1.56 -8.79 -6.67
N ASN A 63 2.48 -9.24 -5.81
CA ASN A 63 2.23 -10.34 -4.87
C ASN A 63 1.42 -9.87 -3.65
N PHE A 64 1.45 -8.57 -3.34
CA PHE A 64 0.62 -7.98 -2.30
C PHE A 64 -0.77 -7.71 -2.87
N GLU A 65 -1.58 -8.76 -2.86
CA GLU A 65 -2.89 -8.77 -3.49
C GLU A 65 -3.84 -7.71 -2.90
N THR A 66 -3.76 -7.48 -1.58
CA THR A 66 -4.61 -6.52 -0.87
C THR A 66 -3.81 -5.53 -0.03
N ILE A 67 -4.45 -4.42 0.36
CA ILE A 67 -3.87 -3.44 1.28
C ILE A 67 -3.44 -4.09 2.59
N GLY A 68 -4.24 -5.02 3.13
CA GLY A 68 -3.91 -5.75 4.35
C GLY A 68 -2.63 -6.57 4.22
N LYS A 69 -2.45 -7.32 3.11
CA LYS A 69 -1.21 -8.09 2.86
C LYS A 69 0.02 -7.17 2.75
N LEU A 70 -0.15 -5.99 2.17
CA LEU A 70 0.92 -5.00 2.11
C LEU A 70 1.23 -4.43 3.51
N ALA A 71 0.20 -4.19 4.32
CA ALA A 71 0.36 -3.73 5.70
C ALA A 71 1.14 -4.74 6.55
N ASP A 72 0.81 -6.02 6.46
CA ASP A 72 1.52 -7.07 7.19
C ASP A 72 3.01 -7.09 6.82
N PHE A 73 3.34 -7.02 5.51
CA PHE A 73 4.72 -6.95 5.06
C PHE A 73 5.46 -5.71 5.58
N VAL A 74 4.86 -4.53 5.48
CA VAL A 74 5.47 -3.29 5.94
C VAL A 74 5.67 -3.31 7.46
N LEU A 75 4.73 -3.87 8.21
CA LEU A 75 4.84 -4.02 9.66
C LEU A 75 5.98 -4.98 10.05
N GLU A 76 6.17 -6.07 9.30
CA GLU A 76 7.29 -7.01 9.50
C GLU A 76 8.64 -6.40 9.14
N GLU A 77 8.73 -5.58 8.09
CA GLU A 77 10.00 -4.97 7.67
C GLU A 77 10.38 -3.72 8.46
N ALA A 78 9.41 -3.01 9.05
CA ALA A 78 9.62 -1.79 9.82
C ALA A 78 10.08 -2.04 11.28
N GLU A 79 10.66 -3.21 11.58
CA GLU A 79 11.24 -3.56 12.89
C GLU A 79 12.51 -2.78 13.26
#